data_AF-A0A356J267-F1
#
_entry.id   AF-A0A356J267-F1
#
_cell.length_a   1.000
_cell.length_b   1.000
_cell.length_c   1.000
_cell.angle_alpha   90.00
_cell.angle_beta   90.00
_cell.angle_gamma   90.00
#
_symmetry.space_group_name_H-M   'P 1'
#
loop_
_entity.id
_entity.type
_entity.pdbx_description
1 polymer ?
#
loop_
_entity_poly.entity_id
_entity_poly.type
_entity_poly.pdbx_seq_one_letter_code
_entity_poly.pdbx_strand_id
1 'polypeptide(L)' 'MKALLVNGSPHAAGNTFRALEEVAAALQAGDVETEILQLG' A
#
# COMPACT_ATOMS: atom_id res chain seq x y z
N MET A 1 -7.19 6.91 -11.92
CA MET A 1 -7.36 5.45 -11.68
C MET A 1 -7.11 5.20 -10.20
N LYS A 2 -7.75 4.20 -9.57
CA LYS A 2 -7.57 3.89 -8.14
C LYS A 2 -7.00 2.49 -7.94
N ALA A 3 -5.96 2.37 -7.12
CA ALA A 3 -5.31 1.11 -6.77
C ALA A 3 -5.49 0.78 -5.28
N LEU A 4 -5.98 -0.43 -5.00
CA LEU A 4 -6.12 -0.94 -3.64
C LEU A 4 -4.91 -1.83 -3.32
N LEU A 5 -4.19 -1.47 -2.27
CA LEU A 5 -2.99 -2.16 -1.79
C LEU A 5 -3.36 -2.99 -0.56
N VAL A 6 -3.11 -4.30 -0.59
CA VAL A 6 -3.48 -5.20 0.50
C VAL A 6 -2.24 -5.61 1.28
N ASN A 7 -2.18 -5.23 2.55
CA ASN A 7 -1.20 -5.77 3.49
C ASN A 7 -1.66 -7.15 3.99
N GLY A 8 -1.07 -8.19 3.40
CA GLY A 8 -1.29 -9.59 3.80
C GLY A 8 -0.34 -10.10 4.90
N SER A 9 0.46 -9.23 5.51
CA SER A 9 1.29 -9.60 6.66
C SER A 9 0.45 -9.59 7.95
N PRO A 10 0.66 -10.52 8.91
CA PRO A 10 0.01 -10.45 10.23
C PRO A 10 0.44 -9.23 11.05
N HIS A 11 1.49 -8.53 10.62
CA HIS A 11 1.95 -7.29 11.22
C HIS A 11 1.46 -6.09 10.41
N ALA A 12 0.53 -5.32 10.98
CA ALA A 12 -0.04 -4.14 10.36
C ALA A 12 0.98 -3.03 10.05
N ALA A 13 2.00 -2.88 10.90
CA ALA A 13 3.11 -1.92 10.71
C ALA A 13 4.46 -2.64 10.48
N GLY A 14 4.43 -3.74 9.74
CA GLY A 14 5.63 -4.52 9.39
C GLY A 14 6.28 -4.10 8.07
N ASN A 15 7.24 -4.90 7.61
CA ASN A 15 7.97 -4.64 6.36
C ASN A 15 7.05 -4.58 5.14
N THR A 16 5.99 -5.40 5.10
CA THR A 16 5.00 -5.36 4.01
C THR A 16 4.28 -4.01 3.94
N PHE A 17 3.87 -3.45 5.09
CA PHE A 17 3.27 -2.12 5.12
C PHE A 17 4.23 -1.06 4.58
N ARG A 18 5.49 -1.09 5.04
CA ARG A 18 6.52 -0.15 4.57
C ARG A 18 6.77 -0.25 3.07
N ALA A 19 6.76 -1.47 2.51
CA ALA A 19 6.87 -1.68 1.08
C ALA A 19 5.66 -1.14 0.31
N LEU A 20 4.44 -1.33 0.83
CA LEU A 20 3.23 -0.79 0.24
C LEU A 20 3.20 0.74 0.27
N GLU A 21 3.77 1.39 1.28
CA GLU A 21 3.91 2.84 1.32
C GLU A 21 4.81 3.38 0.20
N GLU A 22 5.94 2.72 -0.09
CA GLU A 22 6.82 3.10 -1.21
C GLU A 22 6.11 2.93 -2.56
N VAL A 23 5.36 1.84 -2.73
CA VAL A 23 4.53 1.62 -3.93
C VAL A 23 3.42 2.68 -4.03
N ALA A 24 2.77 3.02 -2.92
CA ALA A 24 1.73 4.04 -2.88
C ALA A 24 2.27 5.41 -3.31
N ALA A 25 3.44 5.80 -2.81
CA ALA A 25 4.10 7.05 -3.19
C ALA A 25 4.45 7.08 -4.69
N ALA A 26 5.00 6.00 -5.23
CA ALA A 26 5.33 5.92 -6.67
C ALA A 26 4.08 6.00 -7.56
N LEU A 27 2.97 5.38 -7.14
CA LEU A 27 1.69 5.43 -7.85
C LEU A 27 1.04 6.81 -7.78
N GLN A 28 1.06 7.45 -6.61
CA GLN A 28 0.53 8.81 -6.43
C GLN A 28 1.29 9.83 -7.28
N ALA A 29 2.61 9.67 -7.46
CA ALA A 29 3.40 10.51 -8.37
C ALA A 29 2.98 10.39 -9.84
N GLY A 30 2.27 9.32 -10.22
CA GLY A 30 1.69 9.12 -11.54
C GLY A 30 0.18 9.36 -11.60
N ASP A 31 -0.38 10.17 -10.69
CA ASP A 31 -1.82 10.49 -10.59
C ASP A 31 -2.73 9.26 -10.39
N VAL A 32 -2.21 8.21 -9.75
CA VAL A 32 -2.99 7.05 -9.32
C VAL A 32 -3.31 7.18 -7.83
N GLU A 33 -4.59 7.25 -7.50
CA GLU A 33 -5.05 7.24 -6.10
C GLU A 33 -4.78 5.87 -5.48
N THR A 34 -4.31 5.85 -4.24
CA THR A 34 -3.98 4.61 -3.53
C THR A 34 -4.64 4.53 -2.17
N GLU A 35 -4.99 3.32 -1.76
CA GLU A 35 -5.56 3.01 -0.45
C GLU A 35 -4.96 1.70 0.06
N ILE A 36 -4.48 1.66 1.31
CA ILE A 36 -3.87 0.47 1.92
C ILE A 36 -4.86 -0.16 2.92
N LEU A 37 -5.14 -1.47 2.77
CA LEU A 37 -5.96 -2.25 3.70
C LEU A 37 -5.16 -3.36 4.38
N GLN A 38 -5.37 -3.53 5.69
CA GLN A 38 -4.82 -4.63 6.48
C GLN A 38 -5.76 -5.85 6.42
N LEU A 39 -5.29 -6.98 5.86
CA LEU A 39 -6.06 -8.23 5.79
C LEU A 39 -5.28 -9.47 6.27
N GLY A 40 -3.97 -9.31 6.53
CA GLY A 40 -3.11 -10.35 7.10
C GLY A 40 -3.21 -10.47 8.61
#